data_AF-A0A455WZA6-F1
#
_entry.id   AF-A0A455WZA6-F1
#
_cell.length_a   1.000
_cell.length_b   1.000
_cell.length_c   1.000
_cell.angle_alpha   90.00
_cell.angle_beta   90.00
_cell.angle_gamma   90.00
#
_symmetry.space_group_name_H-M   'P 1'
#
loop_
_entity.id
_entity.type
_entity.pdbx_description
1 polymer ?
#
loop_
_entity_poly.entity_id
_entity_poly.type
_entity_poly.pdbx_seq_one_letter_code
_entity_poly.pdbx_strand_id
1 'polypeptide(L)'
;MNKKLLELLDGAEDKYPHALEQNFPHVISKIIELWCLPAIDQYFIDLMLHTRAVPREGFPPTIAKEIFDLNLINDEQIKAKQGVPISR
;
A
#
# COMPACT_ATOMS: atom_id res chain seq x y z
N MET A 1 -11.28 -9.00 4.59
CA MET A 1 -11.61 -7.82 3.75
C MET A 1 -12.02 -6.67 4.65
N ASN A 2 -11.08 -5.75 4.88
CA ASN A 2 -11.26 -4.52 5.62
C ASN A 2 -12.08 -3.51 4.79
N LYS A 3 -13.26 -3.15 5.29
CA LYS A 3 -14.19 -2.26 4.61
C LYS A 3 -13.59 -0.88 4.32
N LYS A 4 -12.77 -0.35 5.25
CA LYS A 4 -12.13 0.96 5.04
C LYS A 4 -11.16 0.92 3.87
N LEU A 5 -10.36 -0.15 3.77
CA LEU A 5 -9.43 -0.27 2.64
C LEU A 5 -10.18 -0.46 1.31
N LEU A 6 -11.29 -1.22 1.30
CA LEU A 6 -12.15 -1.33 0.12
C LEU A 6 -12.72 0.01 -0.32
N GLU A 7 -13.19 0.83 0.62
CA GLU A 7 -13.66 2.20 0.32
C GLU A 7 -12.52 3.07 -0.25
N LEU A 8 -11.29 2.90 0.24
CA LEU A 8 -10.11 3.64 -0.25
C LEU A 8 -9.64 3.18 -1.63
N LEU A 9 -9.91 1.93 -1.99
CA LEU A 9 -9.59 1.35 -3.30
C LEU A 9 -10.57 1.80 -4.40
N ASP A 10 -11.67 2.47 -4.05
CA ASP A 10 -12.65 3.08 -4.98
C ASP A 10 -13.01 2.16 -6.18
N GLY A 11 -13.34 0.91 -5.89
CA GLY A 11 -13.71 -0.10 -6.91
C GLY A 11 -12.56 -0.98 -7.41
N ALA A 12 -11.32 -0.78 -6.94
CA ALA A 12 -10.19 -1.70 -7.16
C ALA A 12 -10.19 -2.88 -6.18
N GLU A 13 -11.36 -3.48 -5.94
CA GLU A 13 -11.54 -4.63 -5.04
C GLU A 13 -10.77 -5.87 -5.52
N ASP A 14 -10.51 -5.97 -6.83
CA ASP A 14 -9.71 -7.02 -7.46
C ASP A 14 -8.23 -6.95 -7.02
N LYS A 15 -7.76 -5.77 -6.63
CA LYS A 15 -6.41 -5.51 -6.12
C LYS A 15 -6.34 -5.52 -4.60
N TYR A 16 -7.37 -6.05 -3.94
CA TYR A 16 -7.42 -6.08 -2.49
C TYR A 16 -6.30 -6.98 -1.93
N PRO A 17 -5.51 -6.49 -0.96
CA PRO A 17 -4.34 -7.20 -0.46
C PRO A 17 -4.74 -8.23 0.61
N HIS A 18 -5.20 -9.40 0.16
CA HIS A 18 -5.66 -10.50 1.01
C HIS A 18 -4.54 -11.09 1.86
N ALA A 19 -3.36 -11.34 1.27
CA ALA A 19 -2.27 -11.97 2.00
C ALA A 19 -1.65 -11.00 3.00
N LEU A 20 -1.52 -9.72 2.64
CA LEU A 20 -1.08 -8.65 3.55
C LEU A 20 -2.06 -8.48 4.73
N GLU A 21 -3.37 -8.49 4.51
CA GLU A 21 -4.36 -8.40 5.60
C GLU A 21 -4.24 -9.57 6.58
N GLN A 22 -4.13 -10.80 6.07
CA GLN A 22 -4.09 -11.98 6.93
C GLN A 22 -2.79 -12.09 7.73
N ASN A 23 -1.65 -11.74 7.13
CA ASN A 23 -0.35 -11.87 7.78
C ASN A 23 0.03 -10.61 8.58
N PHE A 24 -0.38 -9.43 8.12
CA PHE A 24 0.04 -8.12 8.66
C PHE A 24 -1.15 -7.14 8.82
N PRO A 25 -2.14 -7.46 9.67
CA PRO A 25 -3.30 -6.57 9.88
C PRO A 25 -2.94 -5.20 10.46
N HIS A 26 -1.80 -5.10 11.16
CA HIS A 26 -1.26 -3.84 11.67
C HIS A 26 -0.71 -2.94 10.55
N VAL A 27 -0.12 -3.53 9.51
CA VAL A 27 0.34 -2.80 8.32
C VAL A 27 -0.86 -2.21 7.58
N ILE A 28 -1.92 -3.00 7.37
CA ILE A 28 -3.17 -2.51 6.77
C ILE A 28 -3.74 -1.33 7.55
N SER A 29 -3.78 -1.43 8.89
CA SER A 29 -4.28 -0.32 9.72
C SER A 29 -3.44 0.94 9.52
N LYS A 30 -2.11 0.81 9.46
CA LYS A 30 -1.21 1.94 9.21
C LYS A 30 -1.37 2.53 7.80
N ILE A 31 -1.54 1.67 6.79
CA ILE A 31 -1.81 2.05 5.41
C ILE A 31 -3.09 2.88 5.34
N ILE A 32 -4.16 2.44 6.00
CA ILE A 32 -5.43 3.19 6.05
C ILE A 32 -5.25 4.55 6.75
N GLU A 33 -4.48 4.61 7.84
CA GLU A 33 -4.17 5.87 8.52
C GLU A 33 -3.33 6.83 7.67
N LEU A 34 -2.40 6.28 6.89
CA LEU A 34 -1.48 7.04 6.04
C LEU A 34 -2.01 7.25 4.62
N TRP A 35 -3.15 6.67 4.25
CA TRP A 35 -3.66 6.69 2.88
C TRP A 35 -3.88 8.10 2.39
N CYS A 36 -3.49 8.38 1.14
CA CYS A 36 -3.54 9.71 0.54
C CYS A 36 -2.66 10.77 1.23
N LEU A 37 -1.80 10.38 2.18
CA LEU A 37 -0.78 11.25 2.76
C LEU A 37 0.58 11.01 2.10
N PRO A 38 1.41 12.04 1.91
CA PRO A 38 2.76 11.88 1.36
C PRO A 38 3.67 10.99 2.24
N ALA A 39 3.32 10.81 3.52
CA ALA A 39 4.05 9.95 4.44
C ALA A 39 3.89 8.45 4.14
N ILE A 40 2.86 8.03 3.37
CA ILE A 40 2.66 6.62 3.04
C ILE A 40 3.74 6.09 2.10
N ASP A 41 4.30 6.94 1.26
CA ASP A 41 5.39 6.57 0.34
C ASP A 41 6.62 6.12 1.14
N GLN A 42 6.98 6.91 2.16
CA GLN A 42 8.03 6.55 3.11
C GLN A 42 7.70 5.27 3.88
N TYR A 43 6.43 5.06 4.23
CA TYR A 43 6.00 3.85 4.91
C TYR A 43 6.13 2.60 4.03
N PHE A 44 5.76 2.70 2.75
CA PHE A 44 5.95 1.62 1.77
C PHE A 44 7.44 1.32 1.53
N ILE A 45 8.26 2.36 1.44
CA ILE A 45 9.71 2.23 1.31
C ILE A 45 10.31 1.55 2.56
N ASP A 46 9.86 1.90 3.76
CA ASP A 46 10.29 1.25 5.02
C ASP A 46 9.89 -0.23 5.06
N LEU A 47 8.66 -0.53 4.62
CA LEU A 47 8.16 -1.90 4.41
C LEU A 47 9.01 -2.67 3.40
N MET A 48 9.49 -2.06 2.32
CA MET A 48 10.33 -2.75 1.33
C MET A 48 11.79 -2.85 1.76
N LEU A 49 12.31 -1.85 2.49
CA LEU A 49 13.72 -1.74 2.85
C LEU A 49 14.14 -2.63 4.03
N HIS A 50 13.20 -3.10 4.86
CA HIS A 50 13.44 -4.13 5.88
C HIS A 50 14.81 -3.99 6.59
N THR A 51 15.11 -2.84 7.17
CA THR A 51 16.35 -2.56 7.89
C THR A 51 16.37 -3.16 9.31
N ARG A 52 15.79 -4.35 9.50
CA ARG A 52 15.86 -5.07 10.77
C ARG A 52 16.87 -6.21 10.65
N ALA A 53 17.90 -6.14 11.49
CA ALA A 53 19.09 -6.99 11.57
C ALA A 53 18.87 -8.50 11.84
N VAL A 54 17.68 -9.04 11.55
CA VAL A 54 17.35 -10.45 11.72
C VAL A 54 17.10 -11.08 10.35
N PRO A 55 17.58 -12.32 10.10
CA PRO A 55 17.34 -13.02 8.85
C PRO A 55 15.89 -13.51 8.84
N ARG A 56 14.96 -12.59 8.58
CA ARG A 56 13.62 -12.96 8.13
C ARG A 56 13.66 -12.91 6.62
N GLU A 57 13.33 -14.04 6.01
CA GLU A 57 12.93 -14.11 4.62
C GLU A 57 12.00 -12.91 4.37
N GLY A 58 12.33 -12.07 3.40
CA GLY A 58 11.60 -10.83 3.13
C GLY A 58 10.12 -11.07 2.85
N PHE A 59 9.40 -10.04 2.40
CA PHE A 59 8.01 -10.29 2.00
C PHE A 59 7.97 -11.33 0.87
N PRO A 60 7.12 -12.36 0.98
CA PRO A 60 6.91 -13.28 -0.12
C PRO A 60 6.43 -12.48 -1.35
N PRO A 61 6.75 -12.95 -2.56
CA PRO A 61 6.48 -12.19 -3.79
C PRO A 61 5.01 -11.82 -3.96
N THR A 62 4.08 -12.61 -3.41
CA THR A 62 2.65 -12.29 -3.36
C THR A 62 2.37 -11.01 -2.56
N ILE A 63 2.94 -10.90 -1.35
CA ILE A 63 2.73 -9.72 -0.49
C ILE A 63 3.46 -8.51 -1.07
N ALA A 64 4.67 -8.71 -1.63
CA ALA A 64 5.40 -7.63 -2.28
C ALA A 64 4.61 -7.02 -3.46
N LYS A 65 3.95 -7.87 -4.27
CA LYS A 65 3.05 -7.42 -5.34
C LYS A 65 1.86 -6.64 -4.80
N GLU A 66 1.19 -7.16 -3.77
CA GLU A 66 0.06 -6.46 -3.13
C GLU A 66 0.46 -5.07 -2.62
N ILE A 67 1.62 -4.94 -1.96
CA ILE A 67 2.14 -3.65 -1.50
C ILE A 67 2.42 -2.72 -2.68
N PHE A 68 2.98 -3.24 -3.77
CA PHE A 68 3.26 -2.46 -4.98
C PHE A 68 1.98 -1.96 -5.67
N ASP A 69 0.95 -2.81 -5.79
CA ASP A 69 -0.35 -2.42 -6.33
C ASP A 69 -1.01 -1.32 -5.48
N LEU A 70 -0.93 -1.42 -4.15
CA LEU A 70 -1.43 -0.36 -3.25
C LEU A 70 -0.68 0.95 -3.45
N ASN A 71 0.64 0.91 -3.57
CA ASN A 71 1.46 2.10 -3.83
C ASN A 71 1.06 2.77 -5.15
N LEU A 72 0.88 1.99 -6.22
CA LEU A 72 0.45 2.49 -7.52
C LEU A 72 -0.94 3.16 -7.46
N ILE A 73 -1.91 2.52 -6.80
CA ILE A 73 -3.26 3.10 -6.65
C ILE A 73 -3.19 4.40 -5.85
N ASN A 74 -2.44 4.41 -4.75
CA ASN A 74 -2.28 5.60 -3.92
C ASN A 74 -1.57 6.73 -4.67
N ASP A 75 -0.52 6.44 -5.45
CA ASP A 75 0.18 7.43 -6.29
C ASP A 75 -0.77 8.05 -7.32
N GLU A 76 -1.55 7.24 -8.04
CA GLU A 76 -2.58 7.71 -8.98
C GLU A 76 -3.62 8.60 -8.30
N GLN A 77 -4.08 8.21 -7.10
CA GLN A 77 -5.04 8.99 -6.30
C GLN A 77 -4.45 10.31 -5.80
N ILE A 78 -3.19 10.32 -5.35
CA ILE A 78 -2.48 11.53 -4.95
C ILE A 78 -2.30 12.45 -6.15
N LYS A 79 -1.91 11.92 -7.32
CA LYS A 79 -1.77 12.69 -8.57
C LYS A 79 -3.09 13.29 -9.02
N ALA A 80 -4.16 12.50 -9.00
CA ALA A 80 -5.51 12.96 -9.33
C ALA A 80 -5.96 14.11 -8.42
N LYS A 81 -5.61 14.05 -7.12
CA LYS A 81 -5.93 15.11 -6.15
C LYS A 81 -5.00 16.32 -6.23
N GLN A 82 -3.74 16.14 -6.62
CA GLN A 82 -2.77 17.23 -6.76
C GLN A 82 -2.93 18.01 -8.06
N GLY A 83 -3.82 17.60 -8.97
CA GLY A 83 -4.13 18.35 -10.19
C GLY A 83 -2.93 18.53 -11.12
N VAL A 84 -1.89 17.71 -11.00
CA VAL A 84 -0.74 17.72 -11.90
C VAL A 84 -1.14 16.93 -13.15
N PRO A 85 -1.35 17.58 -14.31
CA PRO A 85 -1.60 16.86 -15.54
C PRO A 85 -0.34 16.09 -15.87
N ILE A 86 -0.41 14.77 -15.88
CA ILE A 86 0.63 13.94 -16.50
C ILE A 86 0.57 14.26 -17.98
N SER A 87 1.48 15.12 -18.42
CA SER A 87 1.82 15.30 -19.83
C SER A 87 2.27 13.94 -20.35
N ARG A 88 1.40 13.35 -21.17
CA ARG A 88 1.61 12.13 -21.94
C ARG A 88 2.72 12.30 -22.97
#